data_AF-A0A938H231-F1
#
_entry.id   AF-A0A938H231-F1
#
_cell.length_a   1.000
_cell.length_b   1.000
_cell.length_c   1.000
_cell.angle_alpha   90.00
_cell.angle_beta   90.00
_cell.angle_gamma   90.00
#
_symmetry.space_group_name_H-M   'P 1'
#
loop_
_entity.id
_entity.type
_entity.pdbx_description
1 polymer ?
#
loop_
_entity_poly.entity_id
_entity_poly.type
_entity_poly.pdbx_seq_one_letter_code
_entity_poly.pdbx_strand_id
1 'polypeptide(L)'
;MNKSTPHTLLVPGESGWELWTRQNDGPFSLLAAGEQPRAADVGGIPSAPLTLLFPVRALTAVPMRVTSDDDALFADLAALHAERLGLRPDPMAGQLTDVFVVAREAESTVLLAVELRPPGDGELPAKSPQAFDLSARAFPVDGDAVAVWREFGRWVFALFHHGAPVYFQATTDDGPAPGESLARDIRLALAQLSMQAIHPHP
;
A
#
# COMPACT_ATOMS: atom_id res chain seq x y z
N MET A 1 22.50 -6.16 -28.40
CA MET A 1 21.60 -7.15 -27.76
C MET A 1 21.14 -6.56 -26.44
N ASN A 2 19.90 -6.07 -26.38
CA ASN A 2 19.35 -5.52 -25.13
C ASN A 2 19.00 -6.71 -24.24
N LYS A 3 19.71 -6.89 -23.13
CA LYS A 3 19.36 -7.93 -22.15
C LYS A 3 18.03 -7.51 -21.52
N SER A 4 16.98 -8.31 -21.73
CA SER A 4 15.73 -8.21 -20.97
C SER A 4 16.06 -8.29 -19.49
N THR A 5 15.66 -7.30 -18.69
CA THR A 5 15.82 -7.32 -17.24
C THR A 5 14.51 -7.81 -16.64
N PRO A 6 14.40 -9.09 -16.24
CA PRO A 6 13.21 -9.59 -15.57
C PRO A 6 13.04 -8.89 -14.21
N HIS A 7 11.80 -8.72 -13.76
CA HIS A 7 11.47 -8.20 -12.44
C HIS A 7 10.43 -9.10 -11.77
N THR A 8 10.57 -9.30 -10.46
CA THR A 8 9.70 -10.14 -9.64
C THR A 8 9.03 -9.30 -8.57
N LEU A 9 7.73 -9.50 -8.36
CA LEU A 9 7.01 -8.99 -7.20
C LEU A 9 6.65 -10.16 -6.28
N LEU A 10 6.74 -9.90 -4.98
CA LEU A 10 6.10 -10.71 -3.96
C LEU A 10 4.91 -9.93 -3.42
N VAL A 11 3.71 -10.42 -3.71
CA VAL A 11 2.44 -9.73 -3.52
C VAL A 11 1.60 -10.47 -2.48
N PRO A 12 0.95 -9.78 -1.53
CA PRO A 12 -0.03 -10.42 -0.65
C PRO A 12 -1.28 -10.78 -1.46
N GLY A 13 -1.48 -12.06 -1.69
CA GLY A 13 -2.60 -12.59 -2.44
C GLY A 13 -3.79 -12.96 -1.55
N GLU A 14 -4.82 -13.54 -2.18
CA GLU A 14 -6.08 -13.86 -1.50
C GLU A 14 -5.88 -14.84 -0.34
N SER A 15 -5.12 -15.93 -0.52
CA SER A 15 -4.93 -16.96 0.52
C SER A 15 -3.54 -16.93 1.16
N GLY A 16 -2.56 -16.38 0.47
CA GLY A 16 -1.16 -16.39 0.86
C GLY A 16 -0.34 -15.51 -0.07
N TRP A 17 0.97 -15.68 -0.06
CA TRP A 17 1.86 -14.89 -0.92
C TRP A 17 1.82 -15.36 -2.37
N GLU A 18 1.87 -14.39 -3.29
CA GLU A 18 1.92 -14.61 -4.73
C GLU A 18 3.22 -14.07 -5.33
N LEU A 19 3.80 -14.83 -6.25
CA LEU A 19 4.94 -14.43 -7.05
C LEU A 19 4.44 -13.99 -8.42
N TRP A 20 4.73 -12.74 -8.77
CA TRP A 20 4.44 -12.16 -10.07
C TRP A 20 5.74 -11.83 -10.78
N THR A 21 5.77 -12.00 -12.09
CA THR A 21 6.95 -11.65 -12.89
C THR A 21 6.57 -10.85 -14.11
N ARG A 22 7.48 -10.00 -14.56
CA ARG A 22 7.39 -9.39 -15.89
C ARG A 22 8.71 -9.55 -16.62
N GLN A 23 8.61 -9.61 -17.94
CA GLN A 23 9.74 -9.50 -18.85
C GLN A 23 9.69 -8.10 -19.48
N ASN A 24 10.80 -7.35 -19.42
CA ASN A 24 10.87 -5.97 -19.91
C ASN A 24 9.77 -5.07 -19.28
N ASP A 25 9.27 -4.09 -20.04
CA ASP A 25 8.20 -3.16 -19.64
C ASP A 25 6.78 -3.72 -19.90
N GLY A 26 6.65 -5.06 -19.99
CA GLY A 26 5.35 -5.72 -20.13
C GLY A 26 4.54 -5.77 -18.82
N PRO A 27 3.27 -6.19 -18.90
CA PRO A 27 2.45 -6.42 -17.71
C PRO A 27 3.03 -7.55 -16.84
N PHE A 28 2.74 -7.50 -15.54
CA PHE A 28 3.03 -8.60 -14.65
C PHE A 28 2.07 -9.77 -14.91
N SER A 29 2.62 -10.98 -14.84
CA SER A 29 1.86 -12.23 -14.88
C SER A 29 2.16 -13.06 -13.64
N LEU A 30 1.12 -13.70 -13.09
CA LEU A 30 1.24 -14.60 -11.96
C LEU A 30 2.14 -15.80 -12.34
N LEU A 31 3.20 -15.99 -11.58
CA LEU A 31 4.12 -17.13 -11.71
C LEU A 31 3.69 -18.26 -10.76
N ALA A 32 3.35 -17.92 -9.52
CA ALA A 32 2.92 -18.88 -8.50
C ALA A 32 2.06 -18.20 -7.45
N ALA A 33 1.03 -18.89 -6.96
CA ALA A 33 0.24 -18.50 -5.80
C ALA A 33 0.43 -19.56 -4.71
N GLY A 34 0.83 -19.12 -3.53
CA GLY A 34 1.04 -19.98 -2.37
C GLY A 34 -0.02 -19.77 -1.29
N GLU A 35 -0.10 -20.72 -0.37
CA GLU A 35 -0.94 -20.63 0.84
C GLU A 35 -0.11 -20.30 2.09
N GLN A 36 1.21 -20.11 1.93
CA GLN A 36 2.10 -19.81 3.05
C GLN A 36 1.74 -18.44 3.65
N PRO A 37 1.54 -18.36 4.97
CA PRO A 37 1.21 -17.09 5.62
C PRO A 37 2.44 -16.17 5.77
N ARG A 38 3.65 -16.74 5.80
CA ARG A 38 4.92 -16.04 6.01
C ARG A 38 5.70 -15.88 4.71
N ALA A 39 6.26 -14.69 4.48
CA ALA A 39 7.05 -14.40 3.30
C ALA A 39 8.36 -15.20 3.27
N ALA A 40 8.93 -15.48 4.44
CA ALA A 40 10.15 -16.30 4.57
C ALA A 40 9.96 -17.75 4.09
N ASP A 41 8.73 -18.26 4.14
CA ASP A 41 8.39 -19.64 3.74
C ASP A 41 8.18 -19.75 2.21
N VAL A 42 8.23 -18.63 1.47
CA VAL A 42 8.06 -18.60 0.02
C VAL A 42 9.34 -19.07 -0.67
N GLY A 43 9.28 -20.29 -1.21
CA GLY A 43 10.34 -20.88 -2.03
C GLY A 43 10.24 -20.49 -3.51
N GLY A 44 11.25 -20.88 -4.31
CA GLY A 44 11.20 -20.75 -5.77
C GLY A 44 11.27 -19.32 -6.30
N ILE A 45 11.65 -18.34 -5.48
CA ILE A 45 11.78 -16.95 -5.91
C ILE A 45 12.87 -16.84 -6.99
N PRO A 46 12.56 -16.35 -8.20
CA PRO A 46 13.54 -16.17 -9.28
C PRO A 46 14.74 -15.31 -8.86
N SER A 47 15.88 -15.47 -9.54
CA SER A 47 17.09 -14.67 -9.26
C SER A 47 16.96 -13.18 -9.64
N ALA A 48 15.98 -12.83 -10.48
CA ALA A 48 15.65 -11.46 -10.90
C ALA A 48 15.39 -10.50 -9.72
N PRO A 49 15.60 -9.17 -9.87
CA PRO A 49 15.24 -8.20 -8.84
C PRO A 49 13.82 -8.42 -8.29
N LEU A 50 13.70 -8.39 -6.96
CA LEU A 50 12.52 -8.64 -6.16
C LEU A 50 12.07 -7.34 -5.49
N THR A 51 10.81 -6.99 -5.70
CA THR A 51 10.11 -5.99 -4.89
C THR A 51 9.12 -6.71 -3.99
N LEU A 52 9.15 -6.42 -2.70
CA LEU A 52 8.12 -6.86 -1.76
C LEU A 52 7.02 -5.79 -1.70
N LEU A 53 5.77 -6.21 -1.89
CA LEU A 53 4.61 -5.38 -1.59
C LEU A 53 4.16 -5.67 -0.16
N PHE A 54 4.21 -4.66 0.71
CA PHE A 54 3.68 -4.80 2.05
C PHE A 54 2.14 -4.92 2.00
N PRO A 55 1.56 -5.86 2.77
CA PRO A 55 0.12 -5.97 2.88
C PRO A 55 -0.45 -4.78 3.62
N VAL A 56 -1.69 -4.44 3.29
CA VAL A 56 -2.40 -3.30 3.89
C VAL A 56 -2.44 -3.42 5.42
N ARG A 57 -2.56 -4.64 5.95
CA ARG A 57 -2.58 -4.88 7.41
C ARG A 57 -1.28 -4.51 8.15
N ALA A 58 -0.17 -4.30 7.43
CA ALA A 58 1.10 -3.89 8.01
C ALA A 58 1.29 -2.36 7.99
N LEU A 59 0.35 -1.62 7.40
CA LEU A 59 0.49 -0.21 7.09
C LEU A 59 -0.61 0.60 7.77
N THR A 60 -0.26 1.80 8.22
CA THR A 60 -1.21 2.83 8.64
C THR A 60 -1.21 3.94 7.60
N ALA A 61 -2.36 4.18 6.95
CA ALA A 61 -2.54 5.28 6.01
C ALA A 61 -2.95 6.56 6.74
N VAL A 62 -2.21 7.64 6.52
CA VAL A 62 -2.42 8.96 7.10
C VAL A 62 -2.63 9.98 5.95
N PRO A 63 -3.86 10.12 5.45
CA PRO A 63 -4.20 11.15 4.48
C PRO A 63 -4.09 12.53 5.13
N MET A 64 -3.60 13.50 4.37
CA MET A 64 -3.56 14.89 4.82
C MET A 64 -3.55 15.86 3.64
N ARG A 65 -4.10 17.04 3.88
CA ARG A 65 -3.97 18.20 2.99
C ARG A 65 -3.04 19.21 3.64
N VAL A 66 -2.07 19.71 2.89
CA VAL A 66 -1.10 20.73 3.35
C VAL A 66 -1.18 21.97 2.49
N THR A 67 -1.04 23.15 3.09
CA THR A 67 -0.96 24.44 2.38
C THR A 67 0.49 24.74 1.98
N SER A 68 1.09 23.81 1.24
CA SER A 68 2.46 23.91 0.73
C SER A 68 2.59 23.10 -0.56
N ASP A 69 3.40 23.57 -1.49
CA ASP A 69 3.84 22.87 -2.70
C ASP A 69 5.34 22.52 -2.66
N ASP A 70 6.05 22.88 -1.59
CA ASP A 70 7.46 22.55 -1.38
C ASP A 70 7.65 21.14 -0.83
N ASP A 71 8.18 20.26 -1.68
CA ASP A 71 8.42 18.84 -1.40
C ASP A 71 9.38 18.63 -0.23
N ALA A 72 10.30 19.57 0.00
CA ALA A 72 11.24 19.49 1.10
C ALA A 72 10.54 19.53 2.47
N LEU A 73 9.32 20.07 2.54
CA LEU A 73 8.54 20.18 3.78
C LEU A 73 7.62 18.99 4.04
N PHE A 74 7.37 18.12 3.05
CA PHE A 74 6.32 17.09 3.17
C PHE A 74 6.62 16.05 4.23
N ALA A 75 7.88 15.63 4.37
CA ALA A 75 8.28 14.68 5.41
C ALA A 75 8.04 15.24 6.83
N ASP A 76 8.42 16.50 7.06
CA ASP A 76 8.26 17.17 8.35
C ASP A 76 6.77 17.41 8.67
N LEU A 77 5.99 17.83 7.68
CA LEU A 77 4.54 18.02 7.83
C LEU A 77 3.83 16.69 8.13
N ALA A 78 4.23 15.60 7.47
CA ALA A 78 3.71 14.27 7.73
C ALA A 78 4.06 13.79 9.14
N ALA A 79 5.30 14.00 9.59
CA ALA A 79 5.74 13.65 10.95
C ALA A 79 4.91 14.39 12.02
N LEU A 80 4.72 15.72 11.87
CA LEU A 80 3.87 16.51 12.76
C LEU A 80 2.42 16.01 12.79
N HIS A 81 1.89 15.61 11.64
CA HIS A 81 0.53 15.06 11.56
C HIS A 81 0.42 13.70 12.25
N ALA A 82 1.39 12.81 12.05
CA ALA A 82 1.46 11.51 12.71
C ALA A 82 1.53 11.67 14.24
N GLU A 83 2.39 12.56 14.74
CA GLU A 83 2.51 12.85 16.18
C GLU A 83 1.18 13.31 16.80
N ARG A 84 0.43 14.16 16.09
CA ARG A 84 -0.90 14.62 16.52
C ARG A 84 -1.92 13.49 16.61
N LEU A 85 -1.79 12.47 15.76
CA LEU A 85 -2.60 11.26 15.80
C LEU A 85 -2.14 10.25 16.87
N GLY A 86 -1.06 10.56 17.59
CA GLY A 86 -0.45 9.66 18.57
C GLY A 86 0.37 8.54 17.95
N LEU A 87 0.65 8.62 16.64
CA LEU A 87 1.53 7.71 15.93
C LEU A 87 2.97 8.08 16.24
N ARG A 88 3.75 7.11 16.70
CA ARG A 88 5.15 7.29 17.08
C ARG A 88 5.95 6.12 16.51
N PRO A 89 6.58 6.31 15.34
CA PRO A 89 7.48 5.31 14.79
C PRO A 89 8.57 4.97 15.79
N ASP A 90 8.98 3.70 15.85
CA ASP A 90 10.11 3.28 16.67
C ASP A 90 11.39 3.94 16.12
N PRO A 91 12.06 4.83 16.88
CA PRO A 91 13.24 5.53 16.40
C PRO A 91 14.42 4.59 16.13
N MET A 92 14.39 3.37 16.65
CA MET A 92 15.43 2.35 16.45
C MET A 92 15.15 1.41 15.27
N ALA A 93 13.96 1.47 14.67
CA ALA A 93 13.56 0.56 13.60
C ALA A 93 13.92 1.06 12.18
N GLY A 94 14.70 2.14 12.07
CA GLY A 94 15.10 2.73 10.80
C GLY A 94 13.96 3.54 10.15
N GLN A 95 13.97 3.62 8.81
CA GLN A 95 12.95 4.33 8.06
C GLN A 95 11.74 3.42 7.79
N LEU A 96 10.67 3.64 8.55
CA LEU A 96 9.39 2.94 8.41
C LEU A 96 8.26 3.83 7.88
N THR A 97 8.59 5.06 7.48
CA THR A 97 7.63 6.02 6.97
C THR A 97 7.98 6.42 5.54
N ASP A 98 6.94 6.66 4.75
CA ASP A 98 7.04 7.23 3.41
C ASP A 98 5.89 8.22 3.18
N VAL A 99 6.08 9.16 2.25
CA VAL A 99 5.09 10.20 1.94
C VAL A 99 4.91 10.30 0.43
N PHE A 100 3.68 10.10 -0.02
CA PHE A 100 3.30 10.17 -1.42
C PHE A 100 2.51 11.44 -1.71
N VAL A 101 2.88 12.13 -2.79
CA VAL A 101 2.05 13.20 -3.36
C VAL A 101 0.92 12.56 -4.16
N VAL A 102 -0.31 12.76 -3.73
CA VAL A 102 -1.52 12.24 -4.38
C VAL A 102 -2.01 13.22 -5.43
N ALA A 103 -2.14 14.50 -5.05
CA ALA A 103 -2.59 15.55 -5.95
C ALA A 103 -2.00 16.91 -5.54
N ARG A 104 -1.71 17.75 -6.53
CA ARG A 104 -1.38 19.16 -6.32
C ARG A 104 -2.54 20.02 -6.80
N GLU A 105 -3.01 20.88 -5.92
CA GLU A 105 -4.09 21.84 -6.19
C GLU A 105 -3.55 23.27 -6.05
N ALA A 106 -4.35 24.26 -6.46
CA ALA A 106 -3.88 25.65 -6.58
C ALA A 106 -3.30 26.24 -5.29
N GLU A 107 -3.84 25.84 -4.11
CA GLU A 107 -3.43 26.38 -2.81
C GLU A 107 -3.03 25.29 -1.80
N SER A 108 -3.01 24.02 -2.22
CA SER A 108 -2.70 22.91 -1.32
C SER A 108 -2.23 21.66 -2.05
N THR A 109 -1.52 20.80 -1.35
CA THR A 109 -1.14 19.48 -1.81
C THR A 109 -1.83 18.41 -0.95
N VAL A 110 -2.40 17.39 -1.60
CA VAL A 110 -2.91 16.19 -0.94
C VAL A 110 -1.78 15.17 -0.87
N LEU A 111 -1.49 14.73 0.35
CA LEU A 111 -0.46 13.75 0.66
C LEU A 111 -1.09 12.50 1.26
N LEU A 112 -0.46 11.36 1.00
CA LEU A 112 -0.64 10.14 1.78
C LEU A 112 0.69 9.84 2.48
N ALA A 113 0.73 10.05 3.79
CA ALA A 113 1.80 9.51 4.61
C ALA A 113 1.45 8.06 5.00
N VAL A 114 2.44 7.18 5.00
CA VAL A 114 2.28 5.79 5.42
C VAL A 114 3.26 5.46 6.52
N GLU A 115 2.80 4.69 7.49
CA GLU A 115 3.65 4.13 8.54
C GLU A 115 3.58 2.62 8.48
N LEU A 116 4.73 2.00 8.25
CA LEU A 116 4.93 0.56 8.30
C LEU A 116 5.18 0.15 9.74
N ARG A 117 4.43 -0.82 10.26
CA ARG A 117 4.83 -1.46 11.52
C ARG A 117 6.14 -2.23 11.31
N PRO A 118 7.07 -2.26 12.27
CA PRO A 118 8.30 -3.04 12.15
C PRO A 118 7.98 -4.50 11.73
N PRO A 119 8.60 -5.00 10.65
CA PRO A 119 8.40 -6.39 10.23
C PRO A 119 8.89 -7.36 11.30
N GLY A 120 8.05 -8.33 11.65
CA GLY A 120 8.38 -9.41 12.57
C GLY A 120 9.08 -10.60 11.90
N ASP A 121 9.36 -11.62 12.70
CA ASP A 121 9.97 -12.87 12.23
C ASP A 121 9.15 -13.52 11.10
N GLY A 122 9.80 -13.72 9.95
CA GLY A 122 9.20 -14.37 8.79
C GLY A 122 8.33 -13.47 7.89
N GLU A 123 8.22 -12.18 8.21
CA GLU A 123 7.45 -11.22 7.39
C GLU A 123 8.23 -10.67 6.19
N LEU A 124 9.55 -10.86 6.20
CA LEU A 124 10.42 -10.61 5.04
C LEU A 124 10.77 -11.93 4.34
N PRO A 125 10.88 -11.94 3.00
CA PRO A 125 11.31 -13.13 2.27
C PRO A 125 12.76 -13.52 2.58
N ALA A 126 13.08 -14.80 2.45
CA ALA A 126 14.44 -15.31 2.64
C ALA A 126 15.46 -14.68 1.65
N LYS A 127 14.99 -14.33 0.44
CA LYS A 127 15.73 -13.50 -0.51
C LYS A 127 15.50 -12.03 -0.19
N SER A 128 16.55 -11.28 0.12
CA SER A 128 16.47 -9.83 0.36
C SER A 128 15.86 -9.09 -0.85
N PRO A 129 14.75 -8.35 -0.66
CA PRO A 129 14.20 -7.47 -1.69
C PRO A 129 15.18 -6.35 -2.04
N GLN A 130 15.14 -5.89 -3.30
CA GLN A 130 15.88 -4.69 -3.74
C GLN A 130 15.03 -3.42 -3.58
N ALA A 131 13.71 -3.58 -3.49
CA ALA A 131 12.76 -2.49 -3.30
C ALA A 131 11.58 -2.97 -2.47
N PHE A 132 10.86 -1.99 -1.93
CA PHE A 132 9.61 -2.18 -1.21
C PHE A 132 8.57 -1.24 -1.78
N ASP A 133 7.32 -1.67 -1.80
CA ASP A 133 6.18 -0.82 -2.12
C ASP A 133 4.93 -1.35 -1.38
N LEU A 134 3.77 -0.77 -1.63
CA LEU A 134 2.51 -1.09 -0.96
C LEU A 134 1.60 -1.86 -1.91
N SER A 135 0.91 -2.89 -1.42
CA SER A 135 -0.05 -3.62 -2.25
C SER A 135 -1.15 -2.72 -2.83
N ALA A 136 -1.58 -1.70 -2.08
CA ALA A 136 -2.56 -0.72 -2.52
C ALA A 136 -2.13 0.09 -3.76
N ARG A 137 -0.83 0.16 -4.07
CA ARG A 137 -0.28 0.86 -5.25
C ARG A 137 -0.11 -0.06 -6.47
N ALA A 138 -0.38 -1.36 -6.34
CA ALA A 138 -0.20 -2.32 -7.41
C ALA A 138 -1.28 -2.24 -8.50
N PHE A 139 -2.44 -1.67 -8.17
CA PHE A 139 -3.58 -1.64 -9.09
C PHE A 139 -3.49 -0.45 -10.05
N PRO A 140 -3.63 -0.66 -11.37
CA PRO A 140 -3.80 0.43 -12.31
C PRO A 140 -5.23 0.97 -12.19
N VAL A 141 -5.39 2.07 -11.45
CA VAL A 141 -6.66 2.75 -11.25
C VAL A 141 -6.61 4.10 -11.94
N ASP A 142 -7.66 4.41 -12.71
CA ASP A 142 -7.84 5.72 -13.34
C ASP A 142 -8.89 6.52 -12.55
N GLY A 143 -8.58 7.80 -12.29
CA GLY A 143 -9.53 8.72 -11.65
C GLY A 143 -9.81 8.40 -10.18
N ASP A 144 -11.02 8.72 -9.74
CA ASP A 144 -11.47 8.48 -8.38
C ASP A 144 -12.21 7.13 -8.34
N ALA A 145 -11.82 6.24 -7.43
CA ALA A 145 -12.40 4.90 -7.35
C ALA A 145 -12.21 4.26 -5.97
N VAL A 146 -12.98 3.20 -5.71
CA VAL A 146 -12.70 2.24 -4.64
C VAL A 146 -12.20 0.94 -5.24
N ALA A 147 -11.00 0.50 -4.88
CA ALA A 147 -10.55 -0.85 -5.14
C ALA A 147 -10.80 -1.72 -3.91
N VAL A 148 -11.30 -2.94 -4.13
CA VAL A 148 -11.57 -3.92 -3.08
C VAL A 148 -10.95 -5.25 -3.51
N TRP A 149 -10.13 -5.84 -2.64
CA TRP A 149 -9.48 -7.13 -2.89
C TRP A 149 -9.29 -7.91 -1.59
N ARG A 150 -8.73 -9.12 -1.68
CA ARG A 150 -8.44 -9.96 -0.52
C ARG A 150 -6.95 -10.10 -0.29
N GLU A 151 -6.53 -10.02 0.96
CA GLU A 151 -5.19 -10.35 1.43
C GLU A 151 -5.29 -11.34 2.59
N PHE A 152 -4.67 -12.51 2.46
CA PHE A 152 -4.62 -13.55 3.51
C PHE A 152 -6.00 -13.85 4.12
N GLY A 153 -7.02 -13.99 3.28
CA GLY A 153 -8.39 -14.34 3.62
C GLY A 153 -9.26 -13.14 4.00
N ARG A 154 -8.72 -11.94 4.14
CA ARG A 154 -9.45 -10.75 4.59
C ARG A 154 -9.69 -9.75 3.48
N TRP A 155 -10.86 -9.12 3.48
CA TRP A 155 -11.15 -8.00 2.60
C TRP A 155 -10.36 -6.76 3.03
N VAL A 156 -9.77 -6.12 2.04
CA VAL A 156 -9.09 -4.84 2.18
C VAL A 156 -9.61 -3.91 1.08
N PHE A 157 -9.48 -2.60 1.29
CA PHE A 157 -9.84 -1.62 0.28
C PHE A 157 -8.85 -0.48 0.21
N ALA A 158 -8.86 0.22 -0.91
CA ALA A 158 -8.18 1.48 -1.12
C ALA A 158 -9.10 2.49 -1.81
N LEU A 159 -9.05 3.73 -1.36
CA LEU A 159 -9.71 4.88 -1.96
C LEU A 159 -8.69 5.61 -2.82
N PHE A 160 -9.04 5.88 -4.06
CA PHE A 160 -8.19 6.54 -5.03
C PHE A 160 -8.69 7.94 -5.32
N HIS A 161 -7.75 8.84 -5.52
CA HIS A 161 -7.99 10.18 -6.02
C HIS A 161 -7.03 10.45 -7.17
N HIS A 162 -7.55 10.78 -8.35
CA HIS A 162 -6.75 10.96 -9.57
C HIS A 162 -5.79 9.79 -9.89
N GLY A 163 -6.23 8.56 -9.63
CA GLY A 163 -5.47 7.32 -9.89
C GLY A 163 -4.39 6.98 -8.87
N ALA A 164 -4.19 7.82 -7.85
CA ALA A 164 -3.29 7.55 -6.73
C ALA A 164 -4.08 7.16 -5.47
N PRO A 165 -3.64 6.16 -4.69
CA PRO A 165 -4.30 5.84 -3.44
C PRO A 165 -4.14 6.99 -2.45
N VAL A 166 -5.25 7.42 -1.85
CA VAL A 166 -5.28 8.45 -0.80
C VAL A 166 -5.60 7.86 0.57
N TYR A 167 -6.19 6.67 0.61
CA TYR A 167 -6.42 5.92 1.85
C TYR A 167 -6.52 4.44 1.54
N PHE A 168 -6.17 3.59 2.50
CA PHE A 168 -6.43 2.16 2.44
C PHE A 168 -6.56 1.58 3.84
N GLN A 169 -7.28 0.46 3.95
CA GLN A 169 -7.47 -0.21 5.23
C GLN A 169 -7.74 -1.70 5.03
N ALA A 170 -7.16 -2.51 5.91
CA ALA A 170 -7.51 -3.91 6.05
C ALA A 170 -8.70 -4.03 7.00
N THR A 171 -9.71 -4.79 6.61
CA THR A 171 -10.91 -4.97 7.43
C THR A 171 -10.84 -6.25 8.27
N THR A 172 -11.83 -6.42 9.12
CA THR A 172 -12.06 -7.67 9.86
C THR A 172 -12.95 -8.64 9.10
N ASP A 173 -13.42 -8.27 7.92
CA ASP A 173 -14.32 -9.07 7.08
C ASP A 173 -13.52 -10.16 6.34
N ASP A 174 -13.77 -11.42 6.67
CA ASP A 174 -13.16 -12.60 6.05
C ASP A 174 -14.17 -13.44 5.25
N GLY A 175 -15.37 -12.89 5.03
CA GLY A 175 -16.44 -13.55 4.30
C GLY A 175 -16.07 -13.85 2.84
N PRO A 176 -16.73 -14.83 2.20
CA PRO A 176 -16.45 -15.20 0.81
C PRO A 176 -16.85 -14.12 -0.21
N ALA A 177 -17.60 -13.10 0.22
CA ALA A 177 -18.01 -11.96 -0.59
C ALA A 177 -17.98 -10.68 0.26
N PRO A 178 -17.83 -9.48 -0.35
CA PRO A 178 -17.89 -8.20 0.37
C PRO A 178 -19.17 -8.04 1.19
N GLY A 179 -19.03 -7.87 2.50
CA GLY A 179 -20.14 -7.74 3.44
C GLY A 179 -20.52 -6.30 3.80
N GLU A 180 -21.53 -6.17 4.66
CA GLU A 180 -21.98 -4.89 5.19
C GLU A 180 -20.90 -4.19 6.05
N SER A 181 -20.07 -4.96 6.74
CA SER A 181 -18.91 -4.48 7.51
C SER A 181 -17.95 -3.71 6.62
N LEU A 182 -17.52 -4.30 5.50
CA LEU A 182 -16.63 -3.65 4.54
C LEU A 182 -17.26 -2.36 3.98
N ALA A 183 -18.54 -2.42 3.59
CA ALA A 183 -19.24 -1.23 3.08
C ALA A 183 -19.34 -0.11 4.12
N ARG A 184 -19.51 -0.45 5.41
CA ARG A 184 -19.51 0.51 6.51
C ARG A 184 -18.12 1.13 6.69
N ASP A 185 -17.06 0.34 6.67
CA ASP A 185 -15.68 0.82 6.83
C ASP A 185 -15.30 1.78 5.69
N ILE A 186 -15.67 1.47 4.45
CA ILE A 186 -15.49 2.35 3.29
C ILE A 186 -16.22 3.70 3.49
N ARG A 187 -17.49 3.67 3.95
CA ARG A 187 -18.25 4.90 4.21
C ARG A 187 -17.64 5.76 5.32
N LEU A 188 -17.14 5.12 6.39
CA LEU A 188 -16.45 5.83 7.47
C LEU A 188 -15.16 6.48 6.97
N ALA A 189 -14.38 5.78 6.14
CA ALA A 189 -13.18 6.33 5.53
C ALA A 189 -13.48 7.52 4.61
N LEU A 190 -14.51 7.43 3.75
CA LEU A 190 -14.95 8.55 2.91
C LEU A 190 -15.40 9.76 3.73
N ALA A 191 -16.13 9.54 4.82
CA ALA A 191 -16.54 10.60 5.75
C ALA A 191 -15.32 11.26 6.43
N GLN A 192 -14.33 10.46 6.84
CA GLN A 192 -13.08 10.95 7.42
C GLN A 192 -12.29 11.81 6.44
N LEU A 193 -12.12 11.35 5.19
CA LEU A 193 -11.45 12.14 4.14
C LEU A 193 -12.19 13.44 3.86
N SER A 194 -13.52 13.40 3.82
CA SER A 194 -14.34 14.59 3.60
C SER A 194 -14.16 15.64 4.69
N MET A 195 -13.97 15.24 5.96
CA MET A 195 -13.65 16.17 7.05
C MET A 195 -12.27 16.82 6.90
N GLN A 196 -11.36 16.22 6.11
CA GLN A 196 -10.05 16.77 5.76
C GLN A 196 -10.07 17.56 4.44
N ALA A 197 -11.27 17.84 3.89
CA ALA A 197 -11.47 18.42 2.57
C ALA A 197 -10.79 17.62 1.44
N ILE A 198 -10.74 16.29 1.57
CA ILE A 198 -10.28 15.39 0.52
C ILE A 198 -11.52 14.63 0.01
N HIS A 199 -11.86 14.85 -1.26
CA HIS A 199 -13.12 14.38 -1.84
C HIS A 199 -12.85 13.47 -3.04
N PRO A 200 -12.44 12.20 -2.83
CA PRO A 200 -12.55 11.23 -3.89
C PRO A 200 -14.04 11.03 -4.20
N HIS A 201 -14.41 11.07 -5.47
CA HIS A 201 -15.75 10.79 -5.96
C HIS A 201 -15.80 9.44 -6.68
N PRO A 202 -15.70 8.31 -5.95
CA PRO A 202 -15.67 6.96 -6.53
C PRO A 202 -17.03 6.45 -7.01
#